data_AF-A0A2T4VBR0-F1
#
_entry.id   AF-A0A2T4VBR0-F1
#
_cell.length_a   1.000
_cell.length_b   1.000
_cell.length_c   1.000
_cell.angle_alpha   90.00
_cell.angle_beta   90.00
_cell.angle_gamma   90.00
#
_symmetry.space_group_name_H-M   'P 1'
#
loop_
_entity.id
_entity.type
_entity.pdbx_description
1 polymer ?
#
loop_
_entity_poly.entity_id
_entity_poly.type
_entity_poly.pdbx_seq_one_letter_code
_entity_poly.pdbx_strand_id
1 'polypeptide(L)'
;MVGEYILPPSVTGTAVTLSAYGGCVEPRPGYLPTRVYVTPEHKAAEVFAALFPGGGWVYRVEPEGELEADPGSTEPGLSFACERARIIEATPLDPLTIACILESVLAGGAA
;
A
#
# COMPACT_ATOMS: atom_id res chain seq x y z
N MET A 1 -10.76 -5.45 10.08
CA MET A 1 -10.09 -5.45 11.41
C MET A 1 -9.26 -6.73 11.61
N VAL A 2 -8.57 -6.88 12.75
CA VAL A 2 -7.69 -8.04 13.02
C VAL A 2 -8.41 -9.37 12.77
N GLY A 3 -7.77 -10.27 12.05
CA GLY A 3 -8.33 -11.56 11.60
C GLY A 3 -9.02 -11.50 10.23
N GLU A 4 -9.42 -10.31 9.76
CA GLU A 4 -9.96 -10.16 8.41
C GLU A 4 -8.87 -10.15 7.34
N TYR A 5 -9.30 -10.22 6.08
CA TYR A 5 -8.43 -10.20 4.92
C TYR A 5 -8.41 -8.84 4.23
N ILE A 6 -7.21 -8.41 3.86
CA ILE A 6 -7.02 -7.49 2.75
C ILE A 6 -7.19 -8.30 1.47
N LEU A 7 -8.13 -7.87 0.63
CA LEU A 7 -8.52 -8.53 -0.61
C LEU A 7 -8.16 -7.66 -1.82
N PRO A 8 -7.89 -8.27 -2.98
CA PRO A 8 -7.48 -7.53 -4.16
C PRO A 8 -8.68 -6.79 -4.79
N PRO A 9 -8.44 -5.72 -5.57
CA PRO A 9 -9.51 -4.92 -6.19
C PRO A 9 -10.50 -5.69 -7.06
N SER A 10 -10.05 -6.76 -7.73
CA SER A 10 -10.91 -7.68 -8.50
C SER A 10 -11.94 -8.42 -7.64
N VAL A 11 -11.72 -8.53 -6.32
CA VAL A 11 -12.65 -9.16 -5.37
C VAL A 11 -13.49 -8.10 -4.66
N THR A 12 -12.90 -6.98 -4.25
CA THR A 12 -13.62 -5.93 -3.50
C THR A 12 -14.45 -5.00 -4.40
N GLY A 13 -14.16 -4.97 -5.71
CA GLY A 13 -14.75 -4.01 -6.64
C GLY A 13 -14.22 -2.57 -6.47
N THR A 14 -13.14 -2.38 -5.72
CA THR A 14 -12.58 -1.04 -5.46
C THR A 14 -12.01 -0.45 -6.76
N ALA A 15 -12.48 0.75 -7.13
CA ALA A 15 -12.07 1.42 -8.36
C ALA A 15 -10.72 2.19 -8.25
N VAL A 16 -10.31 2.54 -7.03
CA VAL A 16 -9.13 3.38 -6.77
C VAL A 16 -8.23 2.76 -5.69
N THR A 17 -6.93 2.75 -5.94
CA THR A 17 -5.91 2.29 -4.99
C THR A 17 -5.16 3.49 -4.39
N LEU A 18 -4.30 3.25 -3.39
CA LEU A 18 -3.61 4.32 -2.67
C LEU A 18 -2.79 5.25 -3.57
N SER A 19 -2.17 4.72 -4.63
CA SER A 19 -1.45 5.53 -5.62
C SER A 19 -2.34 6.55 -6.34
N ALA A 20 -3.62 6.23 -6.54
CA ALA A 20 -4.56 7.15 -7.18
C ALA A 20 -4.83 8.39 -6.33
N TYR A 21 -4.86 8.23 -5.00
CA TYR A 21 -4.99 9.37 -4.09
C TYR A 21 -3.73 10.25 -4.04
N GLY A 22 -2.57 9.71 -4.41
CA GLY A 22 -1.34 10.48 -4.65
C GLY A 22 -1.29 11.23 -5.98
N GLY A 23 -2.37 11.20 -6.79
CA GLY A 23 -2.46 11.89 -8.08
C GLY A 23 -2.17 11.02 -9.30
N CYS A 24 -1.85 9.73 -9.13
CA CYS A 24 -1.68 8.80 -10.25
C CYS A 24 -3.03 8.25 -10.73
N VAL A 25 -3.68 8.94 -11.66
CA VAL A 25 -5.00 8.56 -12.18
C VAL A 25 -5.00 7.20 -12.90
N GLU A 26 -3.90 6.87 -13.58
CA GLU A 26 -3.70 5.58 -14.22
C GLU A 26 -3.00 4.60 -13.25
N PRO A 27 -3.33 3.29 -13.31
CA PRO A 27 -2.57 2.29 -12.57
C PRO A 27 -1.09 2.32 -12.97
N ARG A 28 -0.20 2.15 -11.99
CA ARG A 28 1.24 2.06 -12.27
C ARG A 28 1.55 0.87 -13.20
N PRO A 29 2.61 0.94 -14.01
CA PRO A 29 3.09 -0.22 -14.78
C PRO A 29 3.30 -1.43 -13.85
N GLY A 30 2.87 -2.62 -14.28
CA GLY A 30 2.93 -3.84 -13.47
C GLY A 30 1.85 -3.98 -12.40
N TYR A 31 0.88 -3.06 -12.34
CA TYR A 31 -0.28 -3.24 -11.46
C TYR A 31 -1.14 -4.45 -11.88
N LEU A 32 -1.50 -5.27 -10.90
CA LEU A 32 -2.31 -6.47 -11.04
C LEU A 32 -3.56 -6.34 -10.14
N PRO A 33 -4.77 -6.21 -10.71
CA PRO A 33 -6.00 -6.05 -9.92
C PRO A 33 -6.40 -7.32 -9.14
N THR A 34 -5.73 -8.45 -9.40
CA THR A 34 -5.92 -9.73 -8.71
C THR A 34 -4.95 -9.95 -7.55
N ARG A 35 -4.10 -8.96 -7.24
CA ARG A 35 -3.08 -9.08 -6.20
C ARG A 35 -3.22 -8.00 -5.12
N VAL A 36 -2.79 -8.37 -3.92
CA VAL A 36 -2.53 -7.48 -2.79
C VAL A 36 -1.03 -7.26 -2.71
N TYR A 37 -0.63 -6.00 -2.55
CA TYR A 37 0.78 -5.62 -2.42
C TYR A 37 1.14 -5.43 -0.95
N VAL A 38 2.26 -6.02 -0.53
CA VAL A 38 2.78 -5.97 0.83
C VAL A 38 4.28 -5.64 0.80
N THR A 39 4.77 -5.07 1.90
CA THR A 39 6.18 -4.72 2.06
C THR A 39 6.68 -5.19 3.43
N PRO A 40 7.94 -5.67 3.54
CA PRO A 40 8.56 -5.93 4.84
C PRO A 40 8.96 -4.63 5.57
N GLU A 41 9.01 -3.49 4.87
CA GLU A 41 9.46 -2.22 5.45
C GLU A 41 8.29 -1.38 5.95
N HIS A 42 8.28 -1.11 7.25
CA HIS A 42 7.22 -0.33 7.89
C HIS A 42 7.09 1.07 7.27
N LYS A 43 8.20 1.79 7.08
CA LYS A 43 8.20 3.15 6.52
C LYS A 43 7.63 3.21 5.11
N ALA A 44 7.92 2.21 4.28
CA ALA A 44 7.34 2.12 2.95
C ALA A 44 5.81 1.98 3.04
N ALA A 45 5.30 1.17 3.96
CA ALA A 45 3.85 1.06 4.21
C ALA A 45 3.23 2.38 4.70
N GLU A 46 3.91 3.12 5.57
CA GLU A 46 3.46 4.44 6.05
C GLU A 46 3.30 5.43 4.90
N VAL A 47 4.26 5.46 3.95
CA VAL A 47 4.19 6.35 2.78
C VAL A 47 2.91 6.15 1.98
N PHE A 48 2.56 4.89 1.67
CA PHE A 48 1.33 4.60 0.93
C PHE A 48 0.07 4.83 1.77
N ALA A 49 0.10 4.49 3.05
CA ALA A 49 -1.04 4.73 3.94
C ALA A 49 -1.35 6.22 4.08
N ALA A 50 -0.33 7.09 4.13
CA ALA A 50 -0.50 8.54 4.21
C ALA A 50 -1.25 9.14 3.00
N LEU A 51 -1.25 8.46 1.85
CA LEU A 51 -2.00 8.90 0.67
C LEU A 51 -3.53 8.72 0.83
N PHE A 52 -3.99 7.91 1.79
CA PHE A 52 -5.42 7.66 1.96
C PHE A 52 -6.15 8.91 2.48
N PRO A 53 -7.24 9.37 1.82
CA PRO A 53 -7.98 10.55 2.26
C PRO A 53 -8.57 10.39 3.66
N GLY A 54 -8.37 11.38 4.52
CA GLY A 54 -8.96 11.41 5.86
C GLY A 54 -8.23 10.58 6.92
N GLY A 55 -7.08 9.97 6.59
CA GLY A 55 -6.22 9.26 7.53
C GLY A 55 -6.08 7.78 7.21
N GLY A 56 -4.84 7.36 6.95
CA GLY A 56 -4.50 5.98 6.60
C GLY A 56 -4.19 5.08 7.79
N TRP A 57 -4.10 3.79 7.49
CA TRP A 57 -3.74 2.74 8.45
C TRP A 57 -2.58 1.93 7.90
N VAL A 58 -1.67 1.53 8.78
CA VAL A 58 -0.68 0.50 8.49
C VAL A 58 -1.16 -0.80 9.09
N TYR A 59 -1.24 -1.82 8.24
CA TYR A 59 -1.61 -3.16 8.65
C TYR A 59 -0.37 -4.04 8.67
N ARG A 60 -0.08 -4.66 9.82
CA ARG A 60 0.82 -5.81 9.84
C ARG A 60 0.00 -7.02 9.43
N VAL A 61 0.52 -7.80 8.48
CA VAL A 61 -0.23 -8.88 7.86
C VAL A 61 0.59 -10.15 7.74
N GLU A 62 -0.12 -11.27 7.63
CA GLU A 62 0.42 -12.53 7.14
C GLU A 62 -0.08 -12.73 5.69
N PRO A 63 0.80 -12.65 4.68
CA PRO A 63 0.44 -12.95 3.30
C PRO A 63 0.02 -14.41 3.14
N GLU A 64 -1.02 -14.66 2.35
CA GLU A 64 -1.42 -16.00 1.96
C GLU A 64 -1.26 -16.21 0.45
N GLY A 65 -0.83 -17.42 0.09
CA GLY A 65 -0.47 -17.78 -1.28
C GLY A 65 1.03 -17.60 -1.55
N GLU A 66 1.40 -17.66 -2.82
CA GLU A 66 2.77 -17.40 -3.26
C GLU A 66 3.10 -15.91 -3.13
N LEU A 67 4.28 -15.62 -2.60
CA LEU A 67 4.79 -14.26 -2.47
C LEU A 67 5.72 -13.97 -3.64
N GLU A 68 5.21 -13.21 -4.60
CA GLU A 68 5.91 -12.87 -5.85
C GLU A 68 6.54 -11.48 -5.73
N ALA A 69 7.65 -11.23 -6.43
CA ALA A 69 8.20 -9.88 -6.52
C ALA A 69 7.22 -8.95 -7.24
N ASP A 70 7.03 -7.73 -6.72
CA ASP A 70 6.18 -6.73 -7.36
C ASP A 70 6.81 -6.26 -8.68
N PRO A 71 6.19 -6.54 -9.85
CA PRO A 71 6.76 -6.23 -11.15
C PRO A 71 6.85 -4.73 -11.44
N GLY A 72 6.14 -3.88 -10.68
CA GLY A 72 6.26 -2.43 -10.78
C GLY A 72 7.07 -1.80 -9.65
N SER A 73 7.79 -2.59 -8.84
CA SER A 73 8.80 -2.07 -7.92
C SER A 73 10.15 -2.02 -8.61
N THR A 74 10.83 -0.88 -8.55
CA THR A 74 12.21 -0.73 -9.04
C THR A 74 13.26 -1.20 -8.04
N GLU A 75 12.85 -1.43 -6.79
CA GLU A 75 13.72 -1.87 -5.71
C GLU A 75 13.44 -3.35 -5.37
N PRO A 76 14.39 -4.27 -5.67
CA PRO A 76 14.24 -5.67 -5.34
C PRO A 76 14.12 -5.90 -3.84
N GLY A 77 13.10 -6.67 -3.42
CA GLY A 77 12.87 -7.01 -2.01
C GLY A 77 12.08 -5.98 -1.21
N LEU A 78 11.72 -4.84 -1.80
CA LEU A 78 10.93 -3.81 -1.12
C LEU A 78 9.42 -4.09 -1.18
N SER A 79 8.92 -4.62 -2.28
CA SER A 79 7.49 -4.83 -2.52
C SER A 79 7.23 -6.20 -3.11
N PHE A 80 6.18 -6.84 -2.62
CA PHE A 80 5.75 -8.17 -3.02
C PHE A 80 4.24 -8.20 -3.30
N ALA A 81 3.84 -9.10 -4.17
CA ALA A 81 2.44 -9.37 -4.50
C ALA A 81 2.02 -10.74 -3.95
N CYS A 82 0.81 -10.82 -3.41
CA CYS A 82 0.17 -12.06 -2.95
C CYS A 82 -1.32 -12.05 -3.30
N GLU A 83 -2.02 -13.17 -3.09
CA GLU A 83 -3.45 -13.28 -3.39
C GLU A 83 -4.32 -12.48 -2.42
N ARG A 84 -3.99 -12.59 -1.13
CA ARG A 84 -4.65 -11.88 -0.03
C ARG A 84 -3.71 -11.86 1.17
N ALA A 85 -4.00 -10.99 2.14
CA ALA A 85 -3.21 -10.91 3.36
C ALA A 85 -4.10 -10.81 4.59
N ARG A 86 -3.84 -11.64 5.61
CA ARG A 86 -4.61 -11.65 6.86
C ARG A 86 -4.06 -10.59 7.80
N ILE A 87 -4.94 -9.72 8.31
CA ILE A 87 -4.54 -8.65 9.23
C ILE A 87 -4.24 -9.24 10.60
N ILE A 88 -3.01 -9.05 11.08
CA ILE A 88 -2.60 -9.43 12.44
C ILE A 88 -2.55 -8.23 13.37
N GLU A 89 -2.35 -7.02 12.84
CA GLU A 89 -2.38 -5.77 13.59
C GLU A 89 -2.81 -4.61 12.68
N ALA A 90 -3.48 -3.62 13.25
CA ALA A 90 -3.92 -2.42 12.56
C ALA A 90 -3.59 -1.19 13.39
N THR A 91 -2.78 -0.29 12.82
CA THR A 91 -2.32 0.92 13.50
C THR A 91 -2.72 2.14 12.66
N PRO A 92 -3.52 3.08 13.17
CA PRO A 92 -3.80 4.31 12.46
C PRO A 92 -2.52 5.17 12.43
N LEU A 93 -2.27 5.83 11.30
CA LEU A 93 -1.19 6.82 11.25
C LEU A 93 -1.58 8.06 12.05
N ASP A 94 -0.64 8.58 12.82
CA ASP A 94 -0.86 9.84 13.52
C ASP A 94 -0.87 11.01 12.51
N PRO A 95 -1.70 12.06 12.75
CA PRO A 95 -1.83 13.16 11.80
C PRO A 95 -0.53 13.94 11.52
N LEU A 96 0.39 14.00 12.49
CA LEU A 96 1.67 14.70 12.31
C LEU A 96 2.59 13.90 11.37
N THR A 97 2.66 12.58 11.55
CA THR A 97 3.38 11.69 10.64
C THR A 97 2.83 11.76 9.22
N ILE A 98 1.50 11.77 9.05
CA ILE A 98 0.89 11.96 7.73
C ILE A 98 1.36 13.28 7.11
N ALA A 99 1.29 14.40 7.85
CA ALA A 99 1.72 15.69 7.35
C ALA A 99 3.20 15.69 6.94
N CYS A 100 4.09 15.17 7.78
CA CYS A 100 5.53 15.06 7.49
C CYS A 100 5.83 14.19 6.25
N ILE A 101 5.11 13.07 6.09
CA ILE A 101 5.27 12.20 4.93
C ILE A 101 4.81 12.92 3.66
N LEU A 102 3.61 13.52 3.66
CA LEU A 102 3.07 14.20 2.49
C LEU A 102 3.94 15.41 2.08
N GLU A 103 4.43 16.20 3.05
CA GLU A 103 5.39 17.27 2.80
C GLU A 103 6.68 16.75 2.15
N SER A 104 7.22 15.63 2.65
CA SER A 104 8.44 15.03 2.11
C SER A 104 8.24 14.48 0.69
N VAL A 105 7.10 13.84 0.41
CA VAL A 105 6.76 13.32 -0.92
C VAL A 105 6.57 14.47 -1.91
N LEU A 106 5.92 15.56 -1.51
CA LEU A 106 5.75 16.75 -2.35
C LEU A 106 7.08 17.49 -2.60
N ALA A 107 7.94 17.60 -1.58
CA ALA A 107 9.25 18.25 -1.70
C ALA A 107 10.26 17.42 -2.51
N GLY A 108 10.16 16.09 -2.46
CA GLY A 108 11.01 15.15 -3.19
C GLY A 108 10.58 14.88 -4.63
N GLY A 109 9.41 15.37 -5.07
CA GLY A 109 8.87 15.18 -6.42
C GLY A 109 9.53 15.99 -7.55
N ALA A 110 10.60 16.73 -7.25
CA ALA A 110 11.42 17.44 -8.23
C ALA A 110 12.79 16.75 -8.38
N ALA A 111 12.82 15.62 -9.07
CA ALA A 111 14.05 15.02 -9.60
C ALA A 111 13.76 14.32 -10.93
#